data_AF-A0AAJ2TTU8-F1
#
_entry.id   AF-A0AAJ2TTU8-F1
#
_cell.length_a   1.000
_cell.length_b   1.000
_cell.length_c   1.000
_cell.angle_alpha   90.00
_cell.angle_beta   90.00
_cell.angle_gamma   90.00
#
_symmetry.space_group_name_H-M   'P 1'
#
loop_
_entity.id
_entity.type
_entity.pdbx_description
1 polymer ?
#
loop_
_entity_poly.entity_id
_entity_poly.type
_entity_poly.pdbx_seq_one_letter_code
_entity_poly.pdbx_strand_id
1 'polypeptide(L)'
;MLLLAGCQSDPALHSARIGPAQYRLQVDRCHVIDRAQLEGDLQALASRTCPTGAGALQNIQSLPSRQGSLFGECLRRGALQAEVRCAP
;
A
#
# COMPACT_ATOMS: atom_id res chain seq x y z
N MET A 1 -26.52 15.95 5.74
CA MET A 1 -25.59 15.23 4.82
C MET A 1 -24.96 14.10 5.59
N LEU A 2 -25.44 12.87 5.42
CA LEU A 2 -24.72 11.69 5.92
C LEU A 2 -23.42 11.60 5.13
N LEU A 3 -22.29 11.84 5.79
CA LEU A 3 -20.97 11.57 5.25
C LEU A 3 -20.84 10.04 5.17
N LEU A 4 -21.28 9.48 4.04
CA LEU A 4 -20.86 8.15 3.64
C LEU A 4 -19.33 8.18 3.67
N ALA A 5 -18.72 7.49 4.65
CA ALA A 5 -17.32 7.17 4.63
C ALA A 5 -17.10 6.22 3.44
N GLY A 6 -17.12 6.79 2.24
CA GLY A 6 -16.80 6.09 1.02
C GLY A 6 -15.40 5.53 1.17
N CYS A 7 -15.21 4.26 0.83
CA CYS A 7 -13.90 3.65 0.70
C CYS A 7 -13.06 4.61 -0.16
N GLN A 8 -12.10 5.28 0.47
CA GLN A 8 -11.36 6.35 -0.16
C GLN A 8 -10.38 5.69 -1.13
N SER A 9 -10.76 5.67 -2.42
CA SER A 9 -9.95 5.15 -3.53
C SER A 9 -9.33 3.77 -3.24
N ASP A 10 -10.02 2.68 -3.53
CA ASP A 10 -9.41 1.34 -3.52
C ASP A 10 -8.62 1.09 -4.83
N PRO A 11 -7.31 0.76 -4.79
CA PRO A 11 -6.43 0.69 -3.61
C PRO A 11 -5.93 2.07 -3.16
N ALA A 12 -5.83 2.27 -1.85
CA ALA A 12 -5.23 3.45 -1.25
C ALA A 12 -3.71 3.26 -1.24
N LEU A 13 -3.03 3.97 -2.14
CA LEU A 13 -1.58 3.85 -2.35
C LEU A 13 -0.86 5.06 -1.75
N HIS A 14 0.19 4.82 -0.97
CA HIS A 14 0.99 5.87 -0.36
C HIS A 14 2.49 5.59 -0.45
N SER A 15 3.26 6.60 -0.86
CA SER A 15 4.72 6.54 -0.89
C SER A 15 5.29 7.71 -0.10
N ALA A 16 6.16 7.43 0.87
CA ALA A 16 6.86 8.42 1.68
C ALA A 16 8.37 8.22 1.57
N ARG A 17 9.12 9.28 1.23
CA ARG A 17 10.59 9.20 1.20
C ARG A 17 11.12 9.09 2.64
N ILE A 18 11.99 8.11 2.89
CA ILE A 18 12.62 7.88 4.21
C ILE A 18 14.16 8.00 4.18
N GLY A 19 14.75 8.13 2.99
CA GLY A 19 16.19 8.31 2.83
C GLY A 19 16.58 8.65 1.39
N PRO A 20 17.88 8.80 1.10
CA PRO A 20 18.37 9.01 -0.26
C PRO A 20 18.06 7.78 -1.11
N ALA A 21 17.23 7.99 -2.15
CA ALA A 21 16.68 6.93 -3.00
C ALA A 21 15.91 5.84 -2.24
N GLN A 22 15.51 6.05 -0.98
CA GLN A 22 14.75 5.07 -0.19
C GLN A 22 13.36 5.59 0.13
N TYR A 23 12.36 4.75 -0.11
CA TYR A 23 10.95 5.07 0.05
C TYR A 23 10.24 3.98 0.83
N ARG A 24 9.36 4.39 1.73
CA ARG A 24 8.37 3.54 2.37
C ARG A 24 7.10 3.57 1.52
N LEU A 25 6.62 2.41 1.15
CA LEU A 25 5.44 2.18 0.34
C LEU A 25 4.37 1.53 1.21
N GLN A 26 3.12 1.97 1.05
CA GLN A 26 1.98 1.41 1.72
C GLN A 26 0.84 1.26 0.74
N VAL A 27 0.19 0.10 0.79
CA VAL A 27 -1.07 -0.17 0.13
C VAL A 27 -2.09 -0.54 1.18
N ASP A 28 -3.29 -0.02 1.04
CA ASP A 28 -4.43 -0.42 1.83
C ASP A 28 -5.63 -0.62 0.91
N ARG A 29 -6.37 -1.71 1.10
CA ARG A 29 -7.51 -2.11 0.27
C ARG A 29 -8.67 -2.53 1.15
N CYS A 30 -9.88 -2.15 0.72
CA CYS A 30 -11.09 -2.46 1.45
C CYS A 30 -11.46 -3.95 1.35
N HIS A 31 -11.19 -4.58 0.19
CA HIS A 31 -11.52 -5.99 -0.07
C HIS A 31 -10.29 -6.76 -0.59
N VAL A 32 -9.46 -7.24 0.35
CA VAL A 32 -8.32 -8.10 0.03
C VAL A 32 -8.66 -9.54 0.34
N ILE A 33 -8.60 -10.38 -0.69
CA ILE A 33 -8.81 -11.83 -0.56
C ILE A 33 -7.47 -12.55 -0.38
N ASP A 34 -6.38 -12.01 -0.95
CA ASP A 34 -5.06 -12.63 -0.90
C ASP A 34 -3.91 -11.62 -0.73
N ARG A 35 -2.87 -12.04 -0.01
CA ARG A 35 -1.69 -11.20 0.28
C ARG A 35 -0.88 -10.88 -0.98
N ALA A 36 -0.79 -11.79 -1.95
CA ALA A 36 -0.02 -11.56 -3.17
C ALA A 36 -0.58 -10.40 -3.99
N GLN A 37 -1.88 -10.12 -3.89
CA GLN A 37 -2.49 -8.95 -4.53
C GLN A 37 -1.92 -7.64 -3.94
N LEU A 38 -1.78 -7.55 -2.62
CA LEU A 38 -1.18 -6.38 -1.97
C LEU A 38 0.32 -6.26 -2.28
N GLU A 39 1.05 -7.37 -2.38
CA GLU A 39 2.47 -7.36 -2.78
C GLU A 39 2.62 -6.91 -4.24
N GLY A 40 1.69 -7.31 -5.12
CA GLY A 40 1.62 -6.80 -6.50
C GLY A 40 1.34 -5.30 -6.57
N ASP A 41 0.41 -4.80 -5.76
CA ASP A 41 0.13 -3.36 -5.66
C ASP A 41 1.36 -2.58 -5.14
N LEU A 42 2.11 -3.12 -4.18
CA LEU A 42 3.38 -2.53 -3.73
C LEU A 42 4.44 -2.49 -4.83
N GLN A 43 4.56 -3.55 -5.64
CA GLN A 43 5.52 -3.61 -6.74
C GLN A 43 5.16 -2.60 -7.85
N ALA A 44 3.86 -2.47 -8.16
CA ALA A 44 3.36 -1.47 -9.10
C ALA A 44 3.60 -0.05 -8.58
N LEU A 45 3.36 0.20 -7.28
CA LEU A 45 3.64 1.47 -6.64
C LEU A 45 5.14 1.78 -6.66
N ALA A 46 6.00 0.82 -6.34
CA ALA A 46 7.46 0.97 -6.40
C ALA A 46 7.92 1.41 -7.79
N SER A 47 7.39 0.77 -8.84
CA SER A 47 7.71 1.10 -10.24
C SER A 47 7.28 2.52 -10.62
N ARG A 48 6.18 3.01 -10.05
CA ARG A 48 5.71 4.40 -10.23
C ARG A 48 6.54 5.41 -9.42
N THR A 49 6.96 5.05 -8.21
CA THR A 49 7.77 5.90 -7.34
C THR A 49 9.23 6.01 -7.80
N CYS A 50 9.78 4.96 -8.40
CA CYS A 50 11.16 4.88 -8.87
C CYS A 50 11.24 4.88 -10.41
N PRO A 51 11.24 6.05 -11.08
CA PRO A 51 11.20 6.13 -12.55
C PRO A 51 12.43 5.52 -13.23
N THR A 52 13.59 5.53 -12.57
CA THR A 52 14.85 4.93 -13.07
C THR A 52 14.95 3.42 -12.77
N GLY A 53 13.99 2.85 -12.06
CA GLY A 53 13.99 1.45 -11.65
C GLY A 53 13.82 1.29 -10.14
N ALA A 54 12.90 0.41 -9.74
CA ALA A 54 12.72 0.00 -8.36
C ALA A 54 13.60 -1.21 -8.04
N GLY A 55 14.32 -1.17 -6.91
CA GLY A 55 14.95 -2.35 -6.34
C GLY A 55 13.92 -3.32 -5.74
N ALA A 56 14.42 -4.38 -5.10
CA ALA A 56 13.55 -5.34 -4.41
C ALA A 56 12.80 -4.68 -3.24
N LEU A 57 11.54 -5.09 -3.04
CA LEU A 57 10.77 -4.76 -1.85
C LEU A 57 11.42 -5.40 -0.62
N GLN A 58 11.63 -4.59 0.40
CA GLN A 58 12.24 -4.97 1.68
C GLN A 58 11.27 -4.66 2.82
N ASN A 59 11.53 -5.25 3.99
CA ASN A 59 10.77 -4.96 5.21
C ASN A 59 9.23 -5.04 5.04
N ILE A 60 8.76 -6.09 4.35
CA ILE A 60 7.33 -6.26 4.05
C ILE A 60 6.57 -6.62 5.33
N GLN A 61 5.61 -5.80 5.72
CA GLN A 61 4.84 -5.94 6.95
C GLN A 61 3.35 -5.80 6.70
N SER A 62 2.55 -6.64 7.37
CA SER A 62 1.09 -6.50 7.40
C SER A 62 0.69 -5.46 8.43
N LEU A 63 -0.18 -4.54 8.00
CA LEU A 63 -0.73 -3.47 8.84
C LEU A 63 -2.24 -3.66 9.00
N PRO A 64 -2.83 -3.15 10.10
CA PRO A 64 -4.28 -3.03 10.17
C PRO A 64 -4.75 -2.06 9.07
N SER A 65 -5.71 -2.52 8.26
CA SER A 65 -6.37 -1.68 7.27
C SER A 65 -7.05 -0.49 7.96
N ARG A 66 -6.91 0.69 7.35
CA ARG A 66 -7.56 1.94 7.76
C ARG A 66 -8.69 2.33 6.82
N GLN A 67 -8.85 1.62 5.70
CA GLN A 67 -10.04 1.75 4.86
C GLN A 67 -11.27 1.29 5.66
N GLY A 68 -12.35 2.07 5.59
CA GLY A 68 -13.61 1.75 6.27
C GLY A 68 -14.45 0.81 5.41
N SER A 69 -14.98 -0.25 6.02
CA SER A 69 -16.11 -0.99 5.46
C SER A 69 -17.41 -0.48 6.10
N LEU A 70 -18.46 -0.31 5.30
CA LEU A 70 -19.83 0.01 5.77
C LEU A 70 -20.37 -1.02 6.78
N PHE A 71 -19.73 -2.19 6.90
CA PHE A 71 -20.07 -3.25 7.85
C PHE A 71 -18.94 -3.61 8.83
N GLY A 72 -17.89 -2.79 8.94
CA GLY A 72 -16.82 -2.98 9.94
C GLY A 72 -15.82 -4.11 9.65
N GLU A 73 -15.99 -4.86 8.56
CA GLU A 73 -15.11 -5.98 8.17
C GLU A 73 -14.05 -5.58 7.14
N CYS A 74 -13.36 -4.44 7.31
CA CYS A 74 -12.08 -4.33 6.61
C CYS A 74 -11.14 -5.34 7.26
N LEU A 75 -10.85 -6.42 6.52
CA LEU A 75 -10.02 -7.52 7.00
C LEU A 75 -8.71 -6.94 7.56
N ARG A 76 -8.24 -7.42 8.72
CA ARG A 76 -6.96 -7.00 9.34
C ARG A 76 -5.72 -7.24 8.45
N ARG A 77 -5.92 -7.83 7.27
CA ARG A 77 -4.93 -8.13 6.24
C ARG A 77 -5.07 -7.23 5.00
N GLY A 78 -5.92 -6.21 5.05
CA GLY A 78 -6.19 -5.29 3.95
C GLY A 78 -5.05 -4.32 3.62
N ALA A 79 -4.03 -4.21 4.49
CA ALA A 79 -2.90 -3.32 4.28
C ALA A 79 -1.54 -4.01 4.37
N LEU A 80 -0.64 -3.63 3.45
CA LEU A 80 0.78 -3.97 3.50
C LEU A 80 1.65 -2.72 3.42
N GLN A 81 2.78 -2.79 4.09
CA GLN A 81 3.87 -1.84 3.95
C GLN A 81 5.11 -2.56 3.45
N ALA A 82 5.90 -1.89 2.63
CA ALA A 82 7.25 -2.29 2.29
C ALA A 82 8.15 -1.06 2.18
N GLU A 83 9.44 -1.31 2.07
CA GLU A 83 10.44 -0.31 1.72
C GLU A 83 11.05 -0.68 0.38
N VAL A 84 11.40 0.32 -0.41
CA VAL A 84 12.11 0.14 -1.66
C VAL A 84 13.27 1.12 -1.73
N ARG A 85 14.36 0.67 -2.35
CA ARG A 85 15.44 1.56 -2.78
C ARG A 85 15.37 1.69 -4.29
N CYS A 86 15.24 2.91 -4.79
CA CYS A 86 15.34 3.18 -6.22
C CYS A 86 16.77 2.98 -6.69
N ALA A 87 16.93 2.54 -7.94
CA ALA A 87 18.22 2.54 -8.60
C ALA A 87 18.76 3.99 -8.69
N PRO A 88 20.10 4.16 -8.60
CA PRO A 88 20.74 5.46 -8.82
C PRO A 88 20.49 6.00 -10.23
#